data_AF-A0A814NE31-F1
#
_entry.id   AF-A0A814NE31-F1
#
_cell.length_a   1.000
_cell.length_b   1.000
_cell.length_c   1.000
_cell.angle_alpha   90.00
_cell.angle_beta   90.00
_cell.angle_gamma   90.00
#
_symmetry.space_group_name_H-M   'P 1'
#
loop_
_entity.id
_entity.type
_entity.pdbx_description
1 polymer ?
#
loop_
_entity_poly.entity_id
_entity_poly.type
_entity_poly.pdbx_seq_one_letter_code
_entity_poly.pdbx_strand_id
1 'polypeptide(L)'
;MGATPSIPESIDIDDITNNTGLSKKQISSLWTRFYELDCDARGDAKGHKGYLDVDDFGRVPKFDENPIAPRLIKVIFDDFGSDGKLSFPQFVAFMSTFGQCERGGHHQHHHNHNHSKNHSMQTTALNNISSTGTKTPLENVQYCPDDTPKTRKIKFMFRMYDIDRDGHLSKEDIQETLKMMVGKISDDEASIIAEKVIGEFTNEQMNSKVSLEVFETTLQTLDFNDKMGLKLLK
;
A
#
# COMPACT_ATOMS: atom_id res chain seq x y z
N MET A 1 -24.42 -10.07 20.20
CA MET A 1 -24.74 -9.48 18.88
C MET A 1 -24.55 -7.98 19.03
N GLY A 2 -23.37 -7.47 18.69
CA GLY A 2 -23.05 -6.04 18.80
C GLY A 2 -23.51 -5.32 17.54
N ALA A 3 -24.01 -4.09 17.69
CA ALA A 3 -24.29 -3.23 16.55
C ALA A 3 -23.01 -3.00 15.75
N THR A 4 -23.09 -3.06 14.42
CA THR A 4 -21.98 -2.66 13.55
C THR A 4 -21.71 -1.17 13.75
N PRO A 5 -20.45 -0.75 13.99
CA PRO A 5 -20.15 0.67 14.16
C PRO A 5 -20.51 1.42 12.87
N SER A 6 -21.25 2.51 13.00
CA SER A 6 -21.57 3.39 11.88
C SER A 6 -20.35 4.23 11.49
N ILE A 7 -20.12 4.40 10.19
CA ILE A 7 -19.09 5.32 9.69
C ILE A 7 -19.51 6.76 10.05
N PRO A 8 -18.64 7.57 10.68
CA PRO A 8 -18.87 8.98 10.94
C PRO A 8 -19.25 9.77 9.69
N GLU A 9 -20.21 10.70 9.80
CA GLU A 9 -20.65 11.56 8.69
C GLU A 9 -19.53 12.46 8.15
N SER A 10 -18.47 12.69 8.94
CA SER A 10 -17.28 13.43 8.51
C SER A 10 -16.43 12.69 7.47
N ILE A 11 -16.67 11.39 7.25
CA ILE A 11 -15.96 10.58 6.26
C ILE A 11 -16.81 10.54 4.99
N ASP A 12 -16.27 11.14 3.93
CA ASP A 12 -16.88 11.08 2.61
C ASP A 12 -16.59 9.71 1.96
N ILE A 13 -17.57 8.83 2.01
CA ILE A 13 -17.49 7.49 1.40
C ILE A 13 -17.41 7.58 -0.13
N ASP A 14 -18.03 8.59 -0.74
CA ASP A 14 -18.04 8.73 -2.19
C ASP A 14 -16.66 9.19 -2.70
N ASP A 15 -16.00 10.10 -1.99
CA ASP A 15 -14.60 10.47 -2.26
C ASP A 15 -13.65 9.26 -2.12
N ILE A 16 -13.75 8.49 -1.03
CA ILE A 16 -12.94 7.29 -0.84
C ILE A 16 -13.22 6.25 -1.94
N THR A 17 -14.48 6.09 -2.36
CA THR A 17 -14.87 5.18 -3.45
C THR A 17 -14.20 5.61 -4.76
N ASN A 18 -14.24 6.89 -5.08
CA ASN A 18 -13.65 7.44 -6.31
C ASN A 18 -12.13 7.29 -6.32
N ASN A 19 -11.47 7.50 -5.19
CA ASN A 19 -10.01 7.48 -5.09
C ASN A 19 -9.43 6.06 -4.99
N THR A 20 -10.16 5.11 -4.40
CA THR A 20 -9.64 3.75 -4.14
C THR A 20 -10.23 2.67 -5.04
N GLY A 21 -11.35 2.95 -5.72
CA GLY A 21 -12.09 1.98 -6.53
C GLY A 21 -12.79 0.89 -5.72
N LEU A 22 -12.85 1.04 -4.38
CA LEU A 22 -13.52 0.08 -3.49
C LEU A 22 -15.01 0.37 -3.41
N SER A 23 -15.83 -0.69 -3.39
CA SER A 23 -17.27 -0.55 -3.18
C SER A 23 -17.60 -0.07 -1.76
N LYS A 24 -18.74 0.62 -1.60
CA LYS A 24 -19.24 1.04 -0.28
C LYS A 24 -19.29 -0.10 0.74
N LYS A 25 -19.67 -1.31 0.31
CA LYS A 25 -19.69 -2.52 1.15
C LYS A 25 -18.29 -2.92 1.64
N GLN A 26 -17.28 -2.83 0.78
CA GLN A 26 -15.89 -3.08 1.16
C GLN A 26 -15.39 -2.02 2.14
N ILE A 27 -15.70 -0.75 1.90
CA ILE A 27 -15.35 0.36 2.81
C ILE A 27 -16.01 0.16 4.19
N SER A 28 -17.28 -0.24 4.25
CA SER A 28 -17.94 -0.58 5.52
C SER A 28 -17.29 -1.76 6.25
N SER A 29 -16.84 -2.79 5.53
CA SER A 29 -16.10 -3.90 6.14
C SER A 29 -14.74 -3.45 6.70
N LEU A 30 -14.03 -2.58 5.97
CA LEU A 30 -12.80 -1.96 6.44
C LEU A 30 -13.03 -1.05 7.65
N TRP A 31 -14.17 -0.37 7.72
CA TRP A 31 -14.53 0.46 8.87
C TRP A 31 -14.73 -0.38 10.13
N THR A 32 -15.53 -1.45 10.07
CA THR A 32 -15.70 -2.37 11.20
C THR A 32 -14.36 -2.85 11.73
N ARG A 33 -13.47 -3.22 10.81
CA ARG A 33 -12.13 -3.67 11.15
C ARG A 33 -11.25 -2.57 11.75
N PHE A 34 -11.26 -1.38 11.18
CA PHE A 34 -10.52 -0.23 11.72
C PHE A 34 -10.97 0.07 13.15
N TYR A 35 -12.29 0.06 13.38
CA TYR A 35 -12.90 0.29 14.68
C TYR A 35 -12.53 -0.80 15.71
N GLU A 36 -12.49 -2.06 15.29
CA GLU A 36 -12.05 -3.19 16.13
C GLU A 36 -10.56 -3.11 16.52
N LEU A 37 -9.72 -2.57 15.62
CA LEU A 37 -8.29 -2.36 15.89
C LEU A 37 -8.05 -1.13 16.79
N ASP A 38 -8.87 -0.09 16.64
CA ASP A 38 -8.86 1.16 17.43
C ASP A 38 -9.47 0.96 18.84
N CYS A 39 -9.04 -0.08 19.57
CA CYS A 39 -9.50 -0.38 20.93
C CYS A 39 -8.30 -0.37 21.88
N ASP A 40 -8.27 0.54 22.86
CA ASP A 40 -7.18 0.62 23.85
C ASP A 40 -7.04 -0.69 24.66
N ALA A 41 -5.80 -1.06 25.00
CA ALA A 41 -5.40 -2.25 25.75
C ALA A 41 -6.05 -2.35 27.15
N ARG A 42 -6.70 -1.28 27.63
CA ARG A 42 -7.36 -1.22 28.95
C ARG A 42 -8.76 -1.82 28.97
N GLY A 43 -9.33 -2.20 27.82
CA GLY A 43 -10.68 -2.77 27.75
C GLY A 43 -11.81 -1.79 28.10
N ASP A 44 -11.48 -0.52 28.31
CA ASP A 44 -12.47 0.53 28.51
C ASP A 44 -13.04 0.91 27.14
N ALA A 45 -14.26 0.47 26.87
CA ALA A 45 -15.07 0.78 25.68
C ALA A 45 -15.44 2.29 25.54
N LYS A 46 -14.62 3.19 26.08
CA LYS A 46 -14.88 4.62 26.23
C LYS A 46 -13.99 5.54 25.38
N GLY A 47 -13.05 5.01 24.60
CA GLY A 47 -12.20 5.85 23.76
C GLY A 47 -11.66 5.13 22.55
N HIS A 48 -12.46 5.10 21.47
CA HIS A 48 -11.87 5.00 20.14
C HIS A 48 -11.14 6.31 19.88
N LYS A 49 -9.83 6.24 19.64
CA LYS A 49 -8.98 7.43 19.47
C LYS A 49 -9.16 8.03 18.06
N GLY A 50 -9.81 7.29 17.14
CA GLY A 50 -10.10 7.71 15.77
C GLY A 50 -8.90 7.53 14.84
N TYR A 51 -7.83 6.89 15.32
CA TYR A 51 -6.60 6.61 14.58
C TYR A 51 -5.97 5.32 15.11
N LEU A 52 -5.25 4.61 14.25
CA LEU A 52 -4.41 3.48 14.65
C LEU A 52 -2.98 3.95 14.90
N ASP A 53 -2.35 3.45 15.94
CA ASP A 53 -0.91 3.57 16.20
C ASP A 53 -0.21 2.21 16.14
N VAL A 54 1.12 2.21 16.30
CA VAL A 54 1.95 0.99 16.22
C VAL A 54 1.48 -0.10 17.20
N ASP A 55 1.02 0.30 18.39
CA ASP A 55 0.56 -0.64 19.43
C ASP A 55 -0.74 -1.34 19.02
N ASP A 56 -1.64 -0.65 18.30
CA ASP A 56 -2.86 -1.26 17.79
C ASP A 56 -2.58 -2.37 16.77
N PHE A 57 -1.55 -2.21 15.95
CA PHE A 57 -1.11 -3.25 15.01
C PHE A 57 -0.40 -4.41 15.70
N GLY A 58 0.35 -4.15 16.78
CA GLY A 58 1.01 -5.18 17.58
C GLY A 58 0.03 -6.11 18.31
N ARG A 59 -1.22 -5.69 18.55
CA ARG A 59 -2.25 -6.55 19.15
C ARG A 59 -2.81 -7.61 18.21
N VAL A 60 -2.56 -7.51 16.91
CA VAL A 60 -3.04 -8.51 15.96
C VAL A 60 -2.16 -9.75 16.10
N PRO A 61 -2.65 -10.89 16.63
CA PRO A 61 -1.77 -12.03 16.96
C PRO A 61 -1.04 -12.61 15.73
N LYS A 62 -1.62 -12.41 14.54
CA LYS A 62 -1.02 -12.80 13.25
C LYS A 62 0.15 -11.90 12.82
N PHE A 63 0.30 -10.71 13.40
CA PHE A 63 1.43 -9.82 13.15
C PHE A 63 2.64 -10.21 14.00
N ASP A 64 2.44 -10.64 15.25
CA ASP A 64 3.53 -11.09 16.12
C ASP A 64 4.29 -12.31 15.57
N GLU A 65 3.56 -13.23 14.91
CA GLU A 65 4.14 -14.42 14.30
C GLU A 65 4.69 -14.18 12.88
N ASN A 66 4.45 -12.99 12.31
CA ASN A 66 4.84 -12.72 10.94
C ASN A 66 6.15 -11.91 10.87
N PRO A 67 7.24 -12.47 10.34
CA PRO A 67 8.53 -11.78 10.24
C PRO A 67 8.49 -10.48 9.43
N ILE A 68 7.56 -10.32 8.48
CA ILE A 68 7.43 -9.07 7.70
C ILE A 68 6.60 -7.98 8.39
N ALA A 69 5.88 -8.32 9.46
CA ALA A 69 4.95 -7.40 10.13
C ALA A 69 5.62 -6.12 10.65
N PRO A 70 6.80 -6.16 11.32
CA PRO A 70 7.45 -4.93 11.79
C PRO A 70 7.77 -3.97 10.64
N ARG A 71 8.24 -4.51 9.51
CA ARG A 71 8.53 -3.71 8.32
C ARG A 71 7.26 -3.18 7.68
N LEU A 72 6.20 -3.98 7.65
CA LEU A 72 4.90 -3.62 7.08
C LEU A 72 4.31 -2.43 7.83
N ILE A 73 4.31 -2.51 9.18
CA ILE A 73 3.86 -1.43 10.06
C ILE A 73 4.67 -0.16 9.77
N LYS A 74 6.00 -0.26 9.71
CA LYS A 74 6.87 0.88 9.40
C LYS A 74 6.50 1.55 8.07
N VAL A 75 6.35 0.78 6.98
CA VAL A 75 5.96 1.33 5.68
C VAL A 75 4.57 1.96 5.72
N ILE A 76 3.61 1.33 6.40
CA ILE A 76 2.25 1.90 6.55
C ILE A 76 2.31 3.30 7.18
N PHE A 77 3.03 3.44 8.29
CA PHE A 77 3.09 4.72 9.00
C PHE A 77 3.93 5.77 8.28
N ASP A 78 5.02 5.36 7.63
CA ASP A 78 5.89 6.29 6.89
C ASP A 78 5.25 6.78 5.58
N ASP A 79 4.49 5.93 4.86
CA ASP A 79 3.90 6.27 3.55
C ASP A 79 2.47 6.83 3.64
N PHE A 80 1.66 6.29 4.55
CA PHE A 80 0.24 6.62 4.67
C PHE A 80 -0.08 7.35 5.96
N GLY A 81 0.72 7.19 7.01
CA GLY A 81 0.47 7.79 8.31
C GLY A 81 0.88 9.26 8.40
N SER A 82 0.58 9.87 9.54
CA SER A 82 1.04 11.20 9.92
C SER A 82 1.25 11.24 11.43
N ASP A 83 2.38 11.75 11.90
CA ASP A 83 2.75 11.83 13.32
C ASP A 83 2.63 10.50 14.08
N GLY A 84 2.98 9.37 13.42
CA GLY A 84 2.87 8.03 14.00
C GLY A 84 1.43 7.52 14.16
N LYS A 85 0.46 8.16 13.49
CA LYS A 85 -0.97 7.82 13.53
C LYS A 85 -1.48 7.53 12.13
N LEU A 86 -2.47 6.65 12.04
CA LEU A 86 -3.12 6.26 10.79
C LEU A 86 -4.63 6.47 10.90
N SER A 87 -5.17 7.43 10.17
CA SER A 87 -6.61 7.69 10.07
C SER A 87 -7.33 6.69 9.18
N PHE A 88 -8.66 6.63 9.26
CA PHE A 88 -9.44 5.71 8.44
C PHE A 88 -9.24 5.88 6.92
N PRO A 89 -9.26 7.10 6.33
CA PRO A 89 -8.98 7.26 4.91
C PRO A 89 -7.59 6.75 4.49
N GLN A 90 -6.57 6.98 5.32
CA GLN A 90 -5.20 6.49 5.10
C GLN A 90 -5.13 4.96 5.21
N PHE A 91 -5.86 4.37 6.16
CA PHE A 91 -6.00 2.92 6.29
C PHE A 91 -6.66 2.30 5.06
N VAL A 92 -7.73 2.92 4.53
CA VAL A 92 -8.41 2.43 3.31
C VAL A 92 -7.49 2.57 2.09
N ALA A 93 -6.75 3.67 1.97
CA ALA A 93 -5.76 3.85 0.91
C ALA A 93 -4.68 2.74 0.93
N PHE A 94 -4.14 2.42 2.11
CA PHE A 94 -3.23 1.29 2.29
C PHE A 94 -3.89 -0.03 1.85
N MET A 95 -5.10 -0.31 2.36
CA MET A 95 -5.82 -1.55 2.05
C MET A 95 -6.17 -1.69 0.56
N SER A 96 -6.37 -0.58 -0.15
CA SER A 96 -6.60 -0.58 -1.61
C SER A 96 -5.41 -1.10 -2.41
N THR A 97 -4.19 -1.01 -1.88
CA THR A 97 -2.97 -1.53 -2.52
C THR A 97 -3.00 -3.05 -2.65
N PHE A 98 -3.63 -3.73 -1.69
CA PHE A 98 -3.68 -5.19 -1.61
C PHE A 98 -5.04 -5.80 -1.88
N GLY A 99 -6.06 -4.94 -1.97
CA GLY A 99 -7.41 -5.31 -2.34
C GLY A 99 -7.37 -6.15 -3.61
N GLN A 100 -7.88 -7.37 -3.50
CA GLN A 100 -8.36 -8.06 -4.69
C GLN A 100 -9.49 -7.16 -5.20
N CYS A 101 -9.27 -6.48 -6.32
CA CYS A 101 -10.38 -6.00 -7.13
C CYS A 101 -11.11 -7.27 -7.57
N GLU A 102 -12.00 -7.78 -6.71
CA GLU A 102 -13.00 -8.73 -7.15
C GLU A 102 -13.78 -7.97 -8.22
N ARG A 103 -13.52 -8.33 -9.48
CA ARG A 103 -14.41 -7.99 -10.58
C ARG A 103 -15.74 -8.67 -10.28
N GLY A 104 -16.54 -8.04 -9.44
CA GLY A 104 -17.98 -8.24 -9.40
C GLY A 104 -18.50 -7.95 -10.81
N GLY A 105 -19.33 -8.85 -11.32
CA GLY A 105 -19.65 -8.96 -12.73
C GLY A 105 -20.22 -7.71 -13.40
N HIS A 106 -19.92 -7.61 -14.70
CA HIS A 106 -20.73 -7.02 -15.76
C HIS A 106 -21.57 -5.78 -15.41
N HIS A 107 -21.03 -4.61 -15.75
CA HIS A 107 -21.83 -3.62 -16.47
C HIS A 107 -21.25 -3.47 -17.88
N GLN A 108 -21.85 -4.19 -18.81
CA GLN A 108 -21.76 -3.85 -20.23
C GLN A 108 -22.32 -2.44 -20.38
N HIS A 109 -21.45 -1.43 -20.41
CA HIS A 109 -21.78 -0.23 -21.14
C HIS A 109 -21.69 -0.59 -22.62
N HIS A 110 -22.84 -0.88 -23.21
CA HIS A 110 -23.03 -0.80 -24.65
C HIS A 110 -22.60 0.61 -25.10
N HIS A 111 -21.36 0.74 -25.54
CA HIS A 111 -20.92 1.92 -26.28
C HIS A 111 -21.40 1.73 -27.72
N ASN A 112 -22.45 2.47 -28.05
CA ASN A 112 -23.01 2.57 -29.39
C ASN A 112 -21.94 3.15 -30.32
N HIS A 113 -21.46 2.32 -31.24
CA HIS A 113 -20.41 2.68 -32.19
C HIS A 113 -21.03 3.46 -33.34
N ASN A 114 -21.05 4.80 -33.26
CA ASN A 114 -21.22 5.65 -34.43
C ASN A 114 -19.91 6.34 -34.75
N HIS A 115 -19.31 5.83 -35.81
CA HIS A 115 -18.12 6.33 -36.47
C HIS A 115 -18.46 7.65 -37.18
N SER A 116 -17.78 8.76 -36.86
CA SER A 116 -17.50 9.79 -37.86
C SER A 116 -16.24 10.56 -37.50
N LYS A 117 -15.31 10.55 -38.45
CA LYS A 117 -14.03 11.26 -38.47
C LYS A 117 -14.27 12.77 -38.40
N ASN A 118 -13.36 13.51 -37.75
CA ASN A 118 -12.80 14.75 -38.30
C ASN A 118 -11.57 15.24 -37.48
N HIS A 119 -10.58 15.68 -38.23
CA HIS A 119 -9.33 16.34 -37.81
C HIS A 119 -9.56 17.64 -37.02
N SER A 120 -8.62 18.00 -36.13
CA SER A 120 -7.88 19.28 -36.16
C SER A 120 -7.00 19.45 -34.92
N MET A 121 -5.77 19.91 -35.13
CA MET A 121 -4.90 20.48 -34.10
C MET A 121 -5.52 21.72 -33.46
N GLN A 122 -5.29 21.96 -32.16
CA GLN A 122 -4.88 23.27 -31.64
C GLN A 122 -4.46 23.22 -30.16
N THR A 123 -3.37 23.95 -29.91
CA THR A 123 -2.76 24.37 -28.65
C THR A 123 -3.69 25.28 -27.83
N THR A 124 -3.64 25.22 -26.49
CA THR A 124 -3.72 26.42 -25.61
C THR A 124 -3.20 26.06 -24.22
N ALA A 125 -2.11 26.71 -23.81
CA ALA A 125 -1.70 26.84 -22.42
C ALA A 125 -2.44 28.03 -21.79
N LEU A 126 -3.00 27.88 -20.59
CA LEU A 126 -3.22 28.99 -19.64
C LEU A 126 -3.33 28.47 -18.19
N ASN A 127 -2.23 28.68 -17.47
CA ASN A 127 -2.00 29.02 -16.06
C ASN A 127 -3.16 29.15 -15.04
N ASN A 128 -2.90 28.51 -13.88
CA ASN A 128 -2.92 29.01 -12.48
C ASN A 128 -4.04 29.93 -11.98
N ILE A 129 -4.67 29.52 -10.88
CA ILE A 129 -4.76 30.34 -9.65
C ILE A 129 -4.57 29.45 -8.41
N SER A 130 -3.65 29.88 -7.55
CA SER A 130 -3.28 29.37 -6.22
C SER A 130 -4.36 29.60 -5.17
N SER A 131 -4.58 28.68 -4.22
CA SER A 131 -5.01 29.02 -2.86
C SER A 131 -4.92 27.83 -1.89
N THR A 132 -4.21 28.06 -0.78
CA THR A 132 -4.29 27.36 0.52
C THR A 132 -4.01 25.86 0.54
N GLY A 133 -2.74 25.54 0.81
CA GLY A 133 -2.29 24.20 1.15
C GLY A 133 -2.92 23.68 2.44
N THR A 134 -3.91 22.83 2.30
CA THR A 134 -4.10 21.66 3.14
C THR A 134 -3.92 20.47 2.22
N LYS A 135 -2.70 19.93 2.17
CA LYS A 135 -2.43 18.68 1.45
C LYS A 135 -3.39 17.63 2.01
N THR A 136 -4.24 17.05 1.18
CA THR A 136 -5.17 16.03 1.65
C THR A 136 -4.37 14.77 1.99
N PRO A 137 -4.74 14.00 3.03
CA PRO A 137 -4.00 12.80 3.44
C PRO A 137 -3.82 11.72 2.37
N LEU A 138 -4.50 11.85 1.22
CA LEU A 138 -4.49 10.92 0.10
C LEU A 138 -3.48 11.29 -1.01
N GLU A 139 -2.90 12.51 -1.00
CA GLU A 139 -2.01 12.99 -2.07
C GLU A 139 -0.62 12.31 -2.06
N ASN A 140 -0.20 11.77 -0.91
CA ASN A 140 1.12 11.11 -0.79
C ASN A 140 1.16 9.71 -1.40
N VAL A 141 0.02 9.17 -1.82
CA VAL A 141 -0.06 7.85 -2.44
C VAL A 141 -0.07 8.02 -3.95
N GLN A 142 1.10 8.32 -4.52
CA GLN A 142 1.25 8.47 -5.97
C GLN A 142 1.21 7.10 -6.65
N TYR A 143 0.00 6.54 -6.82
CA TYR A 143 -0.23 5.47 -7.78
C TYR A 143 -0.64 6.08 -9.12
N CYS A 144 0.01 5.66 -10.19
CA CYS A 144 -0.45 6.02 -11.52
C CYS A 144 -1.83 5.36 -11.71
N PRO A 145 -2.86 6.09 -12.20
CA PRO A 145 -4.19 5.52 -12.39
C PRO A 145 -4.17 4.27 -13.30
N ASP A 146 -3.16 4.18 -14.18
CA ASP A 146 -2.94 3.05 -15.09
C ASP A 146 -2.24 1.83 -14.45
N ASP A 147 -1.77 1.93 -13.19
CA ASP A 147 -1.09 0.81 -12.53
C ASP A 147 -2.05 -0.36 -12.30
N THR A 148 -1.69 -1.52 -12.84
CA THR A 148 -2.41 -2.77 -12.56
C THR A 148 -2.33 -3.13 -11.07
N PRO A 149 -3.29 -3.91 -10.51
CA PRO A 149 -3.21 -4.38 -9.12
C PRO A 149 -1.89 -5.14 -8.82
N LYS A 150 -1.31 -5.81 -9.82
CA LYS A 150 -0.02 -6.48 -9.70
C LYS A 150 1.12 -5.46 -9.57
N THR A 151 1.13 -4.43 -10.43
CA THR A 151 2.11 -3.34 -10.40
C THR A 151 2.10 -2.62 -9.05
N ARG A 152 0.91 -2.29 -8.51
CA ARG A 152 0.80 -1.63 -7.19
C ARG A 152 1.41 -2.48 -6.07
N LYS A 153 1.18 -3.79 -6.09
CA LYS A 153 1.79 -4.72 -5.14
C LYS A 153 3.30 -4.80 -5.30
N ILE A 154 3.82 -4.84 -6.54
CA ILE A 154 5.26 -4.84 -6.78
C ILE A 154 5.90 -3.56 -6.25
N LYS A 155 5.34 -2.39 -6.57
CA LYS A 155 5.80 -1.09 -6.05
C LYS A 155 5.77 -1.07 -4.52
N PHE A 156 4.75 -1.65 -3.91
CA PHE A 156 4.69 -1.78 -2.45
C PHE A 156 5.79 -2.69 -1.92
N MET A 157 6.05 -3.83 -2.56
CA MET A 157 7.15 -4.71 -2.15
C MET A 157 8.50 -4.03 -2.29
N PHE A 158 8.71 -3.26 -3.37
CA PHE A 158 9.92 -2.48 -3.53
C PHE A 158 10.13 -1.55 -2.33
N ARG A 159 9.10 -0.78 -1.96
CA ARG A 159 9.13 0.11 -0.78
C ARG A 159 9.32 -0.64 0.54
N MET A 160 8.93 -1.91 0.61
CA MET A 160 9.21 -2.75 1.79
C MET A 160 10.69 -3.12 1.91
N TYR A 161 11.39 -3.26 0.79
CA TYR A 161 12.82 -3.57 0.79
C TYR A 161 13.70 -2.31 0.81
N ASP A 162 13.27 -1.21 0.18
CA ASP A 162 13.99 0.07 0.12
C ASP A 162 13.93 0.79 1.48
N ILE A 163 14.98 0.66 2.30
CA ILE A 163 15.03 1.21 3.67
C ILE A 163 15.34 2.70 3.62
N ASP A 164 16.32 3.10 2.82
CA ASP A 164 16.79 4.48 2.73
C ASP A 164 15.95 5.37 1.79
N ARG A 165 15.02 4.77 1.02
CA ARG A 165 14.08 5.42 0.10
C ARG A 165 14.77 6.14 -1.05
N ASP A 166 15.92 5.65 -1.48
CA ASP A 166 16.65 6.22 -2.60
C ASP A 166 16.13 5.76 -3.98
N GLY A 167 15.09 4.91 -4.00
CA GLY A 167 14.49 4.37 -5.21
C GLY A 167 15.27 3.19 -5.81
N HIS A 168 16.24 2.65 -5.09
CA HIS A 168 17.06 1.51 -5.45
C HIS A 168 17.18 0.54 -4.28
N LEU A 169 17.17 -0.77 -4.54
CA LEU A 169 17.44 -1.78 -3.51
C LEU A 169 18.93 -2.09 -3.50
N SER A 170 19.64 -1.59 -2.51
CA SER A 170 21.04 -1.91 -2.27
C SER A 170 21.22 -3.26 -1.56
N LYS A 171 22.47 -3.73 -1.50
CA LYS A 171 22.83 -4.89 -0.68
C LYS A 171 22.49 -4.65 0.79
N GLU A 172 22.74 -3.44 1.26
CA GLU A 172 22.50 -3.00 2.64
C GLU A 172 21.00 -3.05 2.97
N ASP A 173 20.14 -2.58 2.08
CA ASP A 173 18.67 -2.65 2.20
C ASP A 173 18.18 -4.08 2.41
N ILE A 174 18.65 -5.01 1.56
CA ILE A 174 18.27 -6.42 1.62
C ILE A 174 18.81 -7.06 2.90
N GLN A 175 20.06 -6.78 3.26
CA GLN A 175 20.70 -7.31 4.46
C GLN A 175 19.97 -6.85 5.73
N GLU A 176 19.67 -5.56 5.84
CA GLU A 176 18.95 -4.99 6.99
C GLU A 176 17.53 -5.55 7.07
N THR A 177 16.84 -5.62 5.92
CA THR A 177 15.51 -6.22 5.84
C THR A 177 15.52 -7.69 6.29
N LEU A 178 16.50 -8.49 5.85
CA LEU A 178 16.66 -9.89 6.29
C LEU A 178 16.93 -10.00 7.79
N LYS A 179 17.77 -9.14 8.37
CA LYS A 179 18.04 -9.11 9.80
C LYS A 179 16.80 -8.75 10.61
N MET A 180 16.04 -7.75 10.16
CA MET A 180 14.79 -7.34 10.80
C MET A 180 13.73 -8.44 10.74
N MET A 181 13.64 -9.18 9.64
CA MET A 181 12.63 -10.22 9.44
C MET A 181 12.99 -11.55 10.10
N VAL A 182 14.23 -12.01 9.99
CA VAL A 182 14.63 -13.36 10.43
C VAL A 182 15.19 -13.35 11.86
N GLY A 183 15.77 -12.23 12.30
CA GLY A 183 16.29 -11.98 13.65
C GLY A 183 17.49 -12.85 14.09
N LYS A 184 17.62 -14.07 13.56
CA LYS A 184 18.64 -15.07 13.91
C LYS A 184 19.60 -15.38 12.76
N ILE A 185 19.81 -14.44 11.85
CA ILE A 185 20.78 -14.57 10.77
C ILE A 185 22.04 -13.77 11.11
N SER A 186 23.22 -14.36 10.88
CA SER A 186 24.48 -13.63 11.06
C SER A 186 24.69 -12.59 9.97
N ASP A 187 25.53 -11.59 10.25
CA ASP A 187 25.85 -10.52 9.30
C ASP A 187 26.43 -11.07 7.98
N ASP A 188 27.27 -12.10 8.08
CA ASP A 188 27.92 -12.75 6.94
C ASP A 188 26.92 -13.55 6.09
N GLU A 189 26.03 -14.32 6.72
CA GLU A 189 24.99 -15.07 6.01
C GLU A 189 24.00 -14.12 5.31
N ALA A 190 23.58 -13.06 6.00
CA ALA A 190 22.71 -12.04 5.41
C ALA A 190 23.39 -11.33 4.24
N SER A 191 24.69 -11.07 4.34
CA SER A 191 25.51 -10.49 3.26
C SER A 191 25.57 -11.41 2.04
N ILE A 192 25.80 -12.71 2.22
CA ILE A 192 25.86 -13.69 1.13
C ILE A 192 24.51 -13.79 0.41
N ILE A 193 23.41 -13.84 1.17
CA ILE A 193 22.07 -13.88 0.58
C ILE A 193 21.79 -12.59 -0.19
N ALA A 194 22.10 -11.43 0.38
CA ALA A 194 21.88 -10.14 -0.27
C ALA A 194 22.66 -10.03 -1.60
N GLU A 195 23.94 -10.40 -1.61
CA GLU A 195 24.76 -10.43 -2.85
C GLU A 195 24.16 -11.35 -3.91
N LYS A 196 23.73 -12.54 -3.51
CA LYS A 196 23.10 -13.49 -4.42
C LYS A 196 21.81 -12.92 -5.01
N VAL A 197 20.95 -12.32 -4.19
CA VAL A 197 19.70 -11.71 -4.64
C VAL A 197 19.99 -10.57 -5.62
N ILE A 198 20.89 -9.62 -5.30
CA ILE A 198 21.24 -8.54 -6.21
C ILE A 198 21.77 -9.07 -7.56
N GLY A 199 22.57 -10.13 -7.53
CA GLY A 199 23.07 -10.80 -8.74
C GLY A 199 22.00 -11.51 -9.58
N GLU A 200 20.83 -11.83 -9.02
CA GLU A 200 19.70 -12.37 -9.80
C GLU A 200 18.97 -11.27 -10.60
N PHE A 201 19.04 -10.01 -10.16
CA PHE A 201 18.39 -8.88 -10.82
C PHE A 201 19.35 -8.08 -11.72
N THR A 202 20.65 -8.16 -11.48
CA THR A 202 21.66 -7.35 -12.18
C THR A 202 22.77 -8.22 -12.77
N ASN A 203 23.16 -7.94 -14.02
CA ASN A 203 24.34 -8.56 -14.64
C ASN A 203 25.65 -7.80 -14.33
N GLU A 204 25.54 -6.67 -13.63
CA GLU A 204 26.64 -5.74 -13.40
C GLU A 204 27.17 -5.87 -11.98
N GLN A 205 28.45 -6.25 -11.81
CA GLN A 205 29.08 -6.33 -10.49
C GLN A 205 29.38 -4.95 -9.88
N MET A 206 29.18 -3.85 -10.61
CA MET A 206 29.66 -2.52 -10.24
C MET A 206 28.56 -1.51 -9.89
N ASN A 207 27.29 -1.82 -10.15
CA ASN A 207 26.17 -1.00 -9.73
C ASN A 207 25.30 -1.84 -8.80
N SER A 208 25.70 -1.90 -7.53
CA SER A 208 25.23 -2.82 -6.49
C SER A 208 23.79 -2.58 -6.01
N LYS A 209 22.94 -2.01 -6.87
CA LYS A 209 21.57 -1.67 -6.53
C LYS A 209 20.58 -2.05 -7.65
N VAL A 210 19.39 -2.47 -7.25
CA VAL A 210 18.28 -2.82 -8.15
C VAL A 210 17.30 -1.66 -8.23
N SER A 211 17.12 -1.05 -9.40
CA SER A 211 16.11 0.01 -9.57
C SER A 211 14.69 -0.56 -9.60
N LEU A 212 13.70 0.30 -9.33
CA LEU A 212 12.28 -0.07 -9.41
C LEU A 212 11.91 -0.66 -10.78
N GLU A 213 12.44 -0.13 -11.88
CA GLU A 213 12.15 -0.61 -13.24
C GLU A 213 12.62 -2.05 -13.46
N VAL A 214 13.84 -2.38 -13.01
CA VAL A 214 14.40 -3.74 -13.09
C VAL A 214 13.59 -4.68 -12.21
N PHE A 215 13.28 -4.26 -10.98
CA PHE A 215 12.48 -5.05 -10.05
C PHE A 215 11.07 -5.33 -10.59
N GLU A 216 10.42 -4.31 -11.15
CA GLU A 216 9.11 -4.42 -11.78
C GLU A 216 9.13 -5.38 -12.96
N THR A 217 10.07 -5.22 -13.89
CA THR A 217 10.17 -6.07 -15.08
C THR A 217 10.37 -7.54 -14.69
N THR A 218 11.28 -7.81 -13.75
CA THR A 218 11.57 -9.17 -13.28
C THR A 218 10.35 -9.78 -12.60
N LEU A 219 9.71 -9.07 -11.67
CA LEU A 219 8.54 -9.57 -10.94
C LEU A 219 7.26 -9.61 -11.79
N GLN A 220 7.13 -8.78 -12.83
CA GLN A 220 6.00 -8.87 -13.74
C GLN A 220 5.91 -10.23 -14.44
N THR A 221 7.04 -10.90 -14.67
CA THR A 221 7.08 -12.25 -15.28
C THR A 221 6.70 -13.38 -14.33
N LEU A 222 6.80 -13.16 -13.01
CA LEU A 222 6.53 -14.18 -11.99
C LEU A 222 5.05 -14.24 -11.63
N ASP A 223 4.50 -15.45 -11.45
CA ASP A 223 3.14 -15.61 -10.91
C ASP A 223 3.16 -15.77 -9.39
N PHE A 224 2.77 -14.72 -8.67
CA PHE A 224 2.77 -14.66 -7.19
C PHE A 224 1.48 -14.10 -6.60
N ASN A 225 0.41 -13.99 -7.40
CA ASN A 225 -0.81 -13.29 -6.99
C ASN A 225 -1.40 -13.82 -5.66
N ASP A 226 -1.26 -15.13 -5.40
CA ASP A 226 -1.77 -15.79 -4.20
C ASP A 226 -0.87 -15.64 -2.96
N LYS A 227 0.42 -15.33 -3.16
CA LYS A 227 1.40 -15.16 -2.09
C LYS A 227 1.47 -13.73 -1.55
N MET A 228 1.06 -12.73 -2.35
CA MET A 228 1.10 -11.30 -1.98
C MET A 228 -0.18 -10.76 -1.34
N GLY A 229 -1.19 -11.60 -1.07
CA GLY A 229 -2.42 -11.15 -0.40
C GLY A 229 -2.19 -10.89 1.09
N LEU A 230 -2.62 -9.74 1.61
CA LEU A 230 -2.67 -9.47 3.05
C LEU A 230 -3.74 -10.35 3.74
N LYS A 231 -3.40 -11.63 3.95
CA LYS A 231 -4.21 -12.57 4.75
C LYS A 231 -4.07 -12.34 6.25
N LEU A 232 -3.11 -11.54 6.67
CA LEU A 232 -2.85 -11.16 8.07
C LEU A 232 -4.03 -10.49 8.74
N LEU A 233 -4.91 -9.95 7.90
CA LEU A 233 -6.02 -9.14 8.29
C LEU A 233 -7.36 -9.94 8.20
N LYS A 234 -7.47 -11.03 7.44
CA LYS A 234 -8.73 -11.80 7.42
C LYS A 234 -8.93 -12.66 8.67
#